data_AF-A0AA42W1F2-F1
#
_entry.id   AF-A0AA42W1F2-F1
#
_cell.length_a   1.000
_cell.length_b   1.000
_cell.length_c   1.000
_cell.angle_alpha   90.00
_cell.angle_beta   90.00
_cell.angle_gamma   90.00
#
_symmetry.space_group_name_H-M   'P 1'
#
loop_
_entity.id
_entity.type
_entity.pdbx_description
1 polymer ?
#
loop_
_entity_poly.entity_id
_entity_poly.type
_entity_poly.pdbx_seq_one_letter_code
_entity_poly.pdbx_strand_id
1 'polypeptide(L)'
;MSTTAHPTELELLLQQMQKLTAAVQLMSTQTGTRLNRQQMADRLGVHRNTLAARQAEDPTMPRPGKDGRFLLSEVIEWEAQQNRRGRH
;
A
#
# COMPACT_ATOMS: atom_id res chain seq x y z
N MET A 1 -31.02 7.85 28.34
CA MET A 1 -30.07 6.82 28.82
C MET A 1 -29.24 6.40 27.63
N SER A 2 -27.96 6.76 27.58
CA SER A 2 -27.09 6.48 26.43
C SER A 2 -26.23 5.27 26.75
N THR A 3 -26.47 4.15 26.07
CA THR A 3 -25.64 2.95 26.15
C THR A 3 -24.30 3.24 25.48
N THR A 4 -23.23 3.36 26.25
CA THR A 4 -21.87 3.37 25.72
C THR A 4 -21.51 1.95 25.26
N ALA A 5 -21.51 1.72 23.96
CA ALA A 5 -20.96 0.49 23.39
C ALA A 5 -19.45 0.47 23.62
N HIS A 6 -18.97 -0.49 24.42
CA HIS A 6 -17.54 -0.71 24.59
C HIS A 6 -17.01 -1.44 23.36
N PRO A 7 -15.90 -0.96 22.77
CA PRO A 7 -15.33 -1.61 21.60
C PRO A 7 -14.88 -3.03 21.96
N THR A 8 -15.21 -3.97 21.09
CA THR A 8 -14.81 -5.37 21.25
C THR A 8 -13.29 -5.51 21.10
N GLU A 9 -12.70 -6.61 21.61
CA GLU A 9 -11.26 -6.87 21.46
C GLU A 9 -10.81 -6.84 19.99
N LEU A 10 -11.66 -7.34 19.08
CA LEU A 10 -11.41 -7.30 17.64
C LEU A 10 -11.32 -5.86 17.11
N GLU A 11 -12.22 -4.97 17.55
CA GLU A 11 -12.22 -3.56 17.14
C GLU A 11 -10.96 -2.84 17.63
N LEU A 12 -10.52 -3.12 18.86
CA LEU A 12 -9.27 -2.56 19.39
C LEU A 12 -8.06 -3.03 18.59
N LEU A 13 -8.02 -4.30 18.21
CA LEU A 13 -6.92 -4.89 17.43
C LEU A 13 -6.87 -4.29 16.01
N LEU A 14 -8.03 -4.15 15.36
CA LEU A 14 -8.14 -3.47 14.07
C LEU A 14 -7.71 -2.00 14.14
N GLN A 15 -8.11 -1.28 15.20
CA GLN A 15 -7.66 0.10 15.41
C GLN A 15 -6.14 0.19 15.58
N GLN A 16 -5.51 -0.75 16.30
CA GLN A 16 -4.05 -0.78 16.42
C GLN A 16 -3.37 -1.07 15.07
N MET A 17 -3.90 -2.02 14.30
CA MET A 17 -3.38 -2.30 12.95
C MET A 17 -3.50 -1.08 12.02
N GLN A 18 -4.59 -0.32 12.10
CA GLN A 18 -4.75 0.92 11.34
C GLN A 18 -3.72 1.98 11.74
N LYS A 19 -3.46 2.16 13.04
CA LYS A 19 -2.44 3.11 13.54
C LYS A 19 -1.03 2.72 13.08
N LEU A 20 -0.69 1.44 13.14
CA LEU A 20 0.59 0.94 12.66
C LEU A 20 0.74 1.14 11.15
N THR A 21 -0.32 0.87 10.37
CA THR A 21 -0.35 1.12 8.93
C THR A 21 -0.09 2.60 8.61
N ALA A 22 -0.77 3.51 9.30
CA ALA A 22 -0.59 4.95 9.12
C ALA A 22 0.82 5.41 9.49
N ALA A 23 1.40 4.89 10.58
CA ALA A 23 2.77 5.20 10.98
C ALA A 23 3.80 4.73 9.93
N VAL A 24 3.65 3.52 9.40
CA VAL A 24 4.52 2.98 8.34
C VAL A 24 4.42 3.81 7.07
N GLN A 25 3.21 4.23 6.69
CA GLN A 25 3.00 5.10 5.54
C GLN A 25 3.68 6.47 5.74
N LEU A 26 3.56 7.07 6.91
CA LEU A 26 4.23 8.34 7.23
C LEU A 26 5.76 8.20 7.16
N MET A 27 6.32 7.15 7.79
CA MET A 27 7.77 6.90 7.76
C MET A 27 8.28 6.67 6.34
N SER A 28 7.58 5.87 5.54
CA SER A 28 7.96 5.62 4.14
C SER A 28 8.01 6.88 3.29
N THR A 29 7.10 7.83 3.58
CA THR A 29 7.03 9.12 2.90
C THR A 29 8.18 10.04 3.34
N GLN A 30 8.47 10.10 4.64
CA GLN A 30 9.55 10.92 5.19
C GLN A 30 10.95 10.45 4.78
N THR A 31 11.17 9.13 4.71
CA THR A 31 12.48 8.56 4.33
C THR A 31 12.70 8.59 2.80
N GLY A 32 11.65 8.83 2.00
CA GLY A 32 11.74 8.75 0.55
C GLY A 32 12.15 7.36 0.05
N THR A 33 11.76 6.32 0.79
CA THR A 33 12.19 4.94 0.50
C THR A 33 11.80 4.55 -0.92
N ARG A 34 12.75 3.95 -1.64
CA ARG A 34 12.56 3.52 -3.02
C ARG A 34 12.59 2.00 -3.12
N LEU A 35 11.56 1.41 -3.72
CA LEU A 35 11.49 -0.02 -3.98
C LEU A 35 12.16 -0.35 -5.31
N ASN A 36 12.97 -1.41 -5.33
CA ASN A 36 13.43 -1.99 -6.58
C ASN A 36 12.31 -2.83 -7.24
N ARG A 37 12.57 -3.27 -8.47
CA ARG A 37 11.61 -4.04 -9.27
C ARG A 37 11.20 -5.37 -8.62
N GLN A 38 12.11 -6.06 -7.94
CA GLN A 38 11.79 -7.32 -7.27
C GLN A 38 10.87 -7.07 -6.06
N GLN A 39 11.20 -6.08 -5.23
CA GLN A 39 10.38 -5.70 -4.09
C GLN A 39 8.96 -5.29 -4.50
N MET A 40 8.80 -4.54 -5.59
CA MET A 40 7.47 -4.21 -6.12
C MET A 40 6.71 -5.47 -6.58
N ALA A 41 7.40 -6.43 -7.19
CA ALA A 41 6.81 -7.69 -7.64
C ALA A 41 6.35 -8.56 -6.46
N ASP A 42 7.20 -8.64 -5.42
CA ASP A 42 6.92 -9.37 -4.19
C ASP A 42 5.67 -8.81 -3.48
N ARG A 43 5.53 -7.48 -3.41
CA ARG A 43 4.33 -6.82 -2.85
C ARG A 43 3.05 -7.19 -3.60
N LEU A 44 3.14 -7.36 -4.90
CA LEU A 44 2.03 -7.70 -5.77
C LEU A 44 1.76 -9.20 -5.90
N GLY A 45 2.60 -10.04 -5.29
CA GLY A 45 2.53 -11.50 -5.43
C GLY A 45 2.74 -11.99 -6.86
N VAL A 46 3.56 -11.29 -7.66
CA VAL A 46 3.83 -11.66 -9.07
C VAL A 46 5.30 -11.75 -9.39
N HIS A 47 5.61 -12.35 -10.54
CA HIS A 47 6.96 -12.33 -11.07
C HIS A 47 7.35 -10.94 -11.58
N ARG A 48 8.62 -10.54 -11.39
CA ARG A 48 9.15 -9.21 -11.77
C ARG A 48 8.95 -8.83 -13.24
N ASN A 49 8.87 -9.81 -14.14
CA ASN A 49 8.66 -9.58 -15.56
C ASN A 49 7.22 -9.15 -15.87
N THR A 50 6.26 -9.59 -15.06
CA THR A 50 4.82 -9.27 -15.20
C THR A 50 4.51 -7.81 -14.88
N LEU A 51 5.39 -7.11 -14.16
CA LEU A 51 5.20 -5.69 -13.81
C LEU A 51 5.02 -4.78 -15.02
N ALA A 52 5.73 -5.04 -16.11
CA ALA A 52 5.62 -4.20 -17.32
C ALA A 52 4.25 -4.36 -18.00
N ALA A 53 3.73 -5.60 -18.06
CA ALA A 53 2.39 -5.87 -18.57
C ALA A 53 1.32 -5.20 -17.70
N ARG A 54 1.42 -5.34 -16.37
CA ARG A 54 0.48 -4.71 -15.44
C ARG A 54 0.47 -3.18 -15.52
N GLN A 55 1.62 -2.54 -15.72
CA GLN A 55 1.69 -1.08 -15.92
C GLN A 55 1.08 -0.63 -17.25
N ALA A 56 1.05 -1.49 -18.26
CA ALA A 56 0.36 -1.22 -19.51
C ALA A 56 -1.17 -1.36 -19.35
N GLU A 57 -1.62 -2.30 -18.53
CA GLU A 57 -3.05 -2.56 -18.26
C GLU A 57 -3.66 -1.58 -17.24
N ASP A 58 -2.92 -1.20 -16.20
CA ASP A 58 -3.35 -0.25 -15.16
C ASP A 58 -2.54 1.05 -15.25
N PRO A 59 -3.07 2.11 -15.89
CA PRO A 59 -2.40 3.40 -15.98
C PRO A 59 -2.20 4.09 -14.62
N THR A 60 -2.93 3.68 -13.58
CA THR A 60 -2.81 4.25 -12.23
C THR A 60 -1.69 3.61 -11.42
N MET A 61 -1.14 2.49 -11.90
CA MET A 61 -0.03 1.81 -11.25
C MET A 61 1.22 2.71 -11.24
N PRO A 62 1.92 2.84 -10.09
CA PRO A 62 3.13 3.63 -9.98
C PRO A 62 4.18 3.20 -11.01
N ARG A 63 4.83 4.19 -11.63
CA ARG A 63 5.90 3.96 -12.60
C ARG A 63 7.26 4.13 -11.92
N PRO A 64 8.27 3.37 -12.35
CA PRO A 64 9.62 3.57 -11.83
C PRO A 64 10.14 4.94 -12.28
N GLY A 65 10.90 5.61 -11.41
CA GLY A 65 11.63 6.82 -11.77
C GLY A 65 12.81 6.53 -12.71
N LYS A 66 13.61 7.56 -13.01
CA LYS A 66 14.79 7.46 -13.89
C LYS A 66 15.82 6.41 -13.42
N ASP A 67 15.86 6.12 -12.13
CA ASP A 67 16.72 5.12 -11.51
C ASP A 67 16.14 3.69 -11.55
N GLY A 68 14.98 3.49 -12.17
CA GLY A 68 14.31 2.19 -12.25
C GLY A 68 13.61 1.77 -10.94
N ARG A 69 13.49 2.66 -9.94
CA ARG A 69 12.89 2.38 -8.64
C ARG A 69 11.57 3.12 -8.43
N PHE A 70 10.71 2.56 -7.59
CA PHE A 70 9.38 3.08 -7.27
C PHE A 70 9.42 3.84 -5.95
N LEU A 71 8.73 4.97 -5.84
CA LEU A 71 8.55 5.62 -4.55
C LEU A 71 7.59 4.78 -3.71
N LEU A 72 8.01 4.39 -2.50
CA LEU A 72 7.16 3.60 -1.61
C LEU A 72 5.87 4.34 -1.23
N SER A 73 5.93 5.67 -1.10
CA SER A 73 4.75 6.50 -0.85
C SER A 73 3.68 6.37 -1.94
N GLU A 74 4.07 6.46 -3.21
CA GLU A 74 3.16 6.29 -4.35
C GLU A 74 2.57 4.88 -4.42
N VAL A 75 3.39 3.86 -4.10
CA VAL A 75 2.95 2.47 -4.07
C VAL A 75 1.90 2.24 -2.99
N ILE A 76 2.11 2.74 -1.77
CA ILE A 76 1.15 2.60 -0.68
C ILE A 76 -0.15 3.36 -0.99
N GLU A 77 -0.05 4.58 -1.52
CA GLU A 77 -1.23 5.36 -1.90
C GLU A 77 -2.07 4.64 -2.96
N TRP A 78 -1.41 4.12 -4.00
CA TRP A 78 -2.08 3.34 -5.04
C TRP A 78 -2.72 2.07 -4.47
N GLU A 79 -2.01 1.30 -3.63
CA GLU A 79 -2.57 0.11 -2.96
C GLU A 79 -3.80 0.45 -2.12
N ALA A 80 -3.76 1.55 -1.36
CA ALA A 80 -4.90 2.02 -0.56
C ALA A 80 -6.09 2.39 -1.45
N GLN A 81 -5.83 3.04 -2.59
CA GLN A 81 -6.87 3.38 -3.55
C GLN A 81 -7.48 2.14 -4.23
N GLN A 82 -6.67 1.12 -4.52
CA GLN A 82 -7.13 -0.17 -5.05
C GLN A 82 -8.03 -0.89 -4.05
N ASN A 83 -7.66 -0.87 -2.76
CA ASN A 83 -8.48 -1.46 -1.71
C ASN A 83 -9.84 -0.75 -1.56
N ARG A 84 -9.86 0.60 -1.63
CA ARG A 84 -11.12 1.39 -1.63
C ARG A 84 -12.01 1.12 -2.84
N ARG A 85 -11.39 0.82 -3.99
CA ARG A 85 -12.11 0.51 -5.24
C ARG A 85 -12.71 -0.90 -5.24
N GLY A 86 -12.44 -1.71 -4.22
CA GLY A 86 -12.93 -3.08 -4.12
C GLY A 86 -12.33 -3.93 -5.23
N ARG A 87 -11.15 -4.50 -4.99
CA ARG A 87 -10.70 -5.59 -5.86
C ARG A 87 -11.62 -6.80 -5.69
N HIS A 88 -12.42 -7.04 -6.72
CA HIS A 88 -12.92 -8.35 -7.15
C HIS A 88 -11.77 -9.31 -7.45
#